data_AF-A0A558DQR2-F1
#
_entry.id   AF-A0A558DQR2-F1
#
_cell.length_a   1.000
_cell.length_b   1.000
_cell.length_c   1.000
_cell.angle_alpha   90.00
_cell.angle_beta   90.00
_cell.angle_gamma   90.00
#
_symmetry.space_group_name_H-M   'P 1'
#
loop_
_entity.id
_entity.type
_entity.pdbx_description
1 polymer ?
#
loop_
_entity_poly.entity_id
_entity_poly.type
_entity_poly.pdbx_seq_one_letter_code
_entity_poly.pdbx_strand_id
1 'polypeptide(L)'
;MSMSCLRDLLLIAALFSLSTVYLQADQAGVILDNTVAAPVESVPLKPTRFTLYDTRTITQIRTFHWNKGKGSFPGSIALQDKNKRLIGPWKATGIDDQGVANAYWEVSPDIVLEAGIYTVLDSEPSTWSRNPAKGDMGIVRVLGQMGDATADEVTKAENNAPAVTNEPPSLTLEEQQTLAAELFEQIRQADTYDYAQIEQLYLQLLQECPDTEQAEESYFRLSNLYRMGMDPPEYQKLRVLLEEYMVRYPTSEMAPEMSQRLRRAYEDTGQWPQVVELYETEVSELTEENPYYLVTMLDYAKALEGSGIRDKALEVYQQVATTAGSEKAGNYDMSDLWLRVAQQRIEIIGLLNTEQWNELVEVYRKQFANMAFAEMPQIQELLEYAQALEKSGDRSAAIAQYRQVMRTDQGNRTLQGQQASERLIELVGVDWHE
;
A
#
# COMPACT_ATOMS: atom_id res chain seq x y z
N MET A 1 55.00 -35.80 45.09
CA MET A 1 54.77 -34.75 44.07
C MET A 1 53.37 -34.20 44.38
N SER A 2 53.19 -33.14 45.18
CA SER A 2 53.44 -31.70 44.91
C SER A 2 52.73 -31.28 43.61
N MET A 3 51.78 -30.34 43.53
CA MET A 3 51.57 -29.09 44.28
C MET A 3 50.16 -28.49 44.01
N SER A 4 49.58 -27.83 45.04
CA SER A 4 48.62 -26.67 45.08
C SER A 4 47.35 -26.67 44.20
N CYS A 5 46.09 -26.60 44.67
CA CYS A 5 45.45 -25.80 45.74
C CYS A 5 45.34 -24.29 45.45
N LEU A 6 44.08 -23.82 45.34
CA LEU A 6 43.49 -22.47 45.53
C LEU A 6 44.14 -21.22 44.91
N ARG A 7 43.36 -20.55 44.05
CA ARG A 7 43.21 -19.09 43.80
C ARG A 7 42.24 -18.96 42.61
N ASP A 8 41.17 -18.17 42.54
CA ASP A 8 40.51 -17.22 43.43
C ASP A 8 39.05 -17.13 42.95
N LEU A 9 38.14 -17.00 43.91
CA LEU A 9 36.75 -16.60 43.72
C LEU A 9 36.73 -15.06 43.65
N LEU A 10 36.32 -14.45 42.53
CA LEU A 10 35.78 -13.08 42.37
C LEU A 10 36.01 -12.60 40.92
N LEU A 11 34.96 -12.58 40.08
CA LEU A 11 34.36 -11.33 39.63
C LEU A 11 33.09 -11.61 38.84
N ILE A 12 31.99 -11.12 39.41
CA ILE A 12 30.73 -10.80 38.75
C ILE A 12 30.99 -9.63 37.78
N ALA A 13 30.24 -9.63 36.67
CA ALA A 13 30.00 -8.53 35.73
C ALA A 13 31.14 -8.08 34.79
N ALA A 14 30.98 -8.45 33.51
CA ALA A 14 31.23 -7.58 32.36
C ALA A 14 30.33 -8.09 31.21
N LEU A 15 29.13 -7.51 31.08
CA LEU A 15 28.79 -6.49 30.07
C LEU A 15 28.68 -7.14 28.67
N PHE A 16 27.50 -7.64 28.28
CA PHE A 16 26.53 -6.87 27.49
C PHE A 16 27.19 -5.84 26.58
N SER A 17 27.56 -6.24 25.36
CA SER A 17 27.65 -5.34 24.21
C SER A 17 27.99 -6.12 22.93
N LEU A 18 26.98 -6.68 22.28
CA LEU A 18 26.95 -6.83 20.82
C LEU A 18 25.49 -6.83 20.30
N SER A 19 24.63 -6.09 21.01
CA SER A 19 23.24 -5.78 20.63
C SER A 19 22.94 -4.28 20.73
N THR A 20 23.97 -3.43 20.75
CA THR A 20 23.86 -1.96 20.89
C THR A 20 24.01 -1.20 19.58
N VAL A 21 23.55 -1.79 18.48
CA VAL A 21 23.11 -1.03 17.30
C VAL A 21 21.84 -1.74 16.83
N TYR A 22 20.72 -1.03 16.74
CA TYR A 22 19.33 -1.47 16.48
C TYR A 22 18.34 -1.47 17.66
N LEU A 23 18.73 -1.01 18.85
CA LEU A 23 17.79 -0.52 19.85
C LEU A 23 17.95 1.00 20.00
N GLN A 24 17.62 1.76 18.95
CA GLN A 24 17.50 3.22 19.06
C GLN A 24 16.52 3.81 18.04
N ALA A 25 15.33 3.21 17.93
CA ALA A 25 14.18 3.84 17.27
C ALA A 25 12.94 3.91 18.17
N ASP A 26 12.98 3.30 19.35
CA ASP A 26 11.78 3.06 20.16
C ASP A 26 11.54 4.11 21.28
N GLN A 27 11.91 5.38 21.06
CA GLN A 27 11.85 6.41 22.12
C GLN A 27 11.49 7.85 21.70
N ALA A 28 11.12 8.20 20.45
CA ALA A 28 11.30 9.63 20.05
C ALA A 28 10.21 10.34 19.22
N GLY A 29 8.98 9.83 19.09
CA GLY A 29 7.94 10.57 18.35
C GLY A 29 8.32 10.86 16.89
N VAL A 30 9.06 9.97 16.23
CA VAL A 30 9.50 10.12 14.83
C VAL A 30 8.40 9.57 13.92
N ILE A 31 7.84 10.41 13.05
CA ILE A 31 6.77 10.05 12.09
C ILE A 31 7.38 9.66 10.74
N LEU A 32 8.37 10.42 10.28
CA LEU A 32 9.14 10.14 9.06
C LEU A 32 10.59 10.55 9.30
N ASP A 33 11.53 9.70 8.94
CA ASP A 33 12.94 10.06 8.89
C ASP A 33 13.61 9.30 7.75
N ASN A 34 13.99 10.03 6.70
CA ASN A 34 14.76 9.48 5.59
C ASN A 34 16.17 10.09 5.52
N THR A 35 16.68 10.63 6.64
CA THR A 35 18.05 11.15 6.73
C THR A 35 19.07 10.00 6.62
N VAL A 36 20.15 10.21 5.87
CA VAL A 36 21.12 9.15 5.54
C VAL A 36 22.54 9.69 5.35
N ALA A 37 23.53 8.86 5.70
CA ALA A 37 24.95 9.08 5.38
C ALA A 37 25.28 8.50 3.99
N ALA A 38 24.98 9.25 2.92
CA ALA A 38 25.22 8.86 1.54
C ALA A 38 25.40 10.12 0.66
N PRO A 39 25.95 10.00 -0.57
CA PRO A 39 25.93 11.11 -1.51
C PRO A 39 24.50 11.56 -1.81
N VAL A 40 24.28 12.88 -1.82
CA VAL A 40 22.98 13.50 -2.04
C VAL A 40 22.99 14.35 -3.31
N GLU A 41 21.84 14.45 -3.96
CA GLU A 41 21.59 15.34 -5.11
C GLU A 41 20.58 16.41 -4.71
N SER A 42 20.54 17.55 -5.41
CA SER A 42 19.50 18.56 -5.22
C SER A 42 18.28 18.27 -6.09
N VAL A 43 17.13 18.87 -5.74
CA VAL A 43 15.83 18.73 -6.41
C VAL A 43 15.21 17.36 -6.13
N PRO A 44 14.20 17.25 -5.26
CA PRO A 44 13.37 16.05 -5.16
C PRO A 44 12.74 15.74 -6.53
N LEU A 45 12.78 14.49 -6.98
CA LEU A 45 12.09 14.06 -8.21
C LEU A 45 10.73 13.42 -7.92
N LYS A 46 10.43 13.20 -6.64
CA LYS A 46 9.14 12.71 -6.16
C LYS A 46 8.63 13.57 -5.00
N PRO A 47 7.31 13.70 -4.82
CA PRO A 47 6.73 14.34 -3.65
C PRO A 47 7.20 13.67 -2.36
N THR A 48 7.55 14.46 -1.34
CA THR A 48 7.90 13.95 -0.02
C THR A 48 6.64 13.84 0.83
N ARG A 49 6.16 12.62 1.08
CA ARG A 49 4.90 12.35 1.80
C ARG A 49 5.12 11.57 3.09
N PHE A 50 4.29 11.81 4.10
CA PHE A 50 4.15 10.94 5.27
C PHE A 50 2.67 10.66 5.58
N THR A 51 2.42 9.53 6.24
CA THR A 51 1.08 9.11 6.65
C THR A 51 0.98 9.15 8.16
N LEU A 52 -0.11 9.75 8.65
CA LEU A 52 -0.57 9.60 10.02
C LEU A 52 -1.69 8.54 10.04
N TYR A 53 -1.56 7.54 10.90
CA TYR A 53 -2.57 6.49 11.08
C TYR A 53 -3.58 6.82 12.19
N ASP A 54 -3.25 7.81 13.01
CA ASP A 54 -3.98 8.32 14.16
C ASP A 54 -3.75 9.83 14.27
N THR A 55 -4.57 10.51 15.08
CA THR A 55 -4.44 11.96 15.32
C THR A 55 -3.15 12.26 16.08
N ARG A 56 -2.29 13.12 15.50
CA ARG A 56 -0.99 13.48 16.09
C ARG A 56 -0.74 14.98 16.10
N THR A 57 -0.09 15.46 17.15
CA THR A 57 0.53 16.79 17.20
C THR A 57 1.90 16.73 16.53
N ILE A 58 2.07 17.38 15.39
CA ILE A 58 3.36 17.55 14.71
C ILE A 58 4.17 18.63 15.43
N THR A 59 5.32 18.26 15.98
CA THR A 59 6.17 19.12 16.82
C THR A 59 7.40 19.62 16.09
N GLN A 60 7.86 18.93 15.04
CA GLN A 60 9.01 19.36 14.25
C GLN A 60 8.97 18.84 12.81
N ILE A 61 9.38 19.67 11.86
CA ILE A 61 9.69 19.27 10.48
C ILE A 61 11.06 19.85 10.13
N ARG A 62 11.96 19.01 9.60
CA ARG A 62 13.32 19.41 9.21
C ARG A 62 13.65 18.91 7.80
N THR A 63 13.98 19.79 6.87
CA THR A 63 14.45 19.47 5.51
C THR A 63 15.95 19.70 5.38
N PHE A 64 16.62 19.04 4.42
CA PHE A 64 18.07 19.11 4.22
C PHE A 64 18.44 19.77 2.88
N HIS A 65 19.30 20.78 2.92
CA HIS A 65 19.66 21.67 1.81
C HIS A 65 21.17 21.73 1.60
N TRP A 66 21.85 20.58 1.48
CA TRP A 66 23.30 20.55 1.21
C TRP A 66 23.69 21.40 0.00
N ASN A 67 22.88 21.36 -1.06
CA ASN A 67 22.98 22.23 -2.24
C ASN A 67 24.42 22.35 -2.78
N LYS A 68 25.05 21.22 -3.11
CA LYS A 68 26.44 21.17 -3.60
C LYS A 68 27.46 21.80 -2.64
N GLY A 69 27.19 21.72 -1.34
CA GLY A 69 28.00 22.29 -0.26
C GLY A 69 27.79 23.78 -0.03
N LYS A 70 26.77 24.40 -0.65
CA LYS A 70 26.50 25.84 -0.50
C LYS A 70 25.45 26.17 0.56
N GLY A 71 24.63 25.20 0.97
CA GLY A 71 23.47 25.48 1.79
C GLY A 71 22.38 26.25 1.03
N SER A 72 21.34 26.68 1.74
CA SER A 72 20.46 27.75 1.25
C SER A 72 19.87 28.58 2.38
N PHE A 73 19.59 29.86 2.13
CA PHE A 73 18.96 30.74 3.12
C PHE A 73 17.56 30.22 3.49
N PRO A 74 17.23 30.05 4.78
CA PRO A 74 15.96 29.45 5.21
C PRO A 74 14.74 30.17 4.66
N GLY A 75 13.90 29.43 3.95
CA GLY A 75 12.61 29.86 3.46
C GLY A 75 11.47 29.43 4.40
N SER A 76 10.49 28.71 3.86
CA SER A 76 9.37 28.18 4.62
C SER A 76 9.08 26.72 4.29
N ILE A 77 8.60 25.99 5.29
CA ILE A 77 8.10 24.63 5.16
C ILE A 77 6.59 24.65 5.39
N ALA A 78 5.83 23.90 4.60
CA ALA A 78 4.39 23.71 4.78
C ALA A 78 4.01 22.24 4.65
N LEU A 79 2.79 21.91 5.06
CA LEU A 79 2.15 20.64 4.77
C LEU A 79 0.96 20.86 3.85
N GLN A 80 0.65 19.87 3.04
CA GLN A 80 -0.58 19.83 2.24
C GLN A 80 -1.30 18.51 2.50
N ASP A 81 -2.58 18.57 2.88
CA ASP A 81 -3.40 17.37 3.09
C ASP A 81 -3.99 16.82 1.79
N LYS A 82 -4.71 15.68 1.89
CA LYS A 82 -5.35 15.01 0.74
C LYS A 82 -6.33 15.91 -0.05
N ASN A 83 -6.90 16.94 0.59
CA ASN A 83 -7.83 17.88 -0.01
C ASN A 83 -7.12 19.12 -0.56
N LYS A 84 -5.79 19.07 -0.71
CA LYS A 84 -4.92 20.18 -1.13
C LYS A 84 -4.96 21.38 -0.18
N ARG A 85 -5.51 21.25 1.03
CA ARG A 85 -5.49 22.33 2.02
C ARG A 85 -4.05 22.52 2.50
N LEU A 86 -3.59 23.75 2.36
CA LEU A 86 -2.28 24.17 2.86
C LEU A 86 -2.35 24.37 4.37
N ILE A 87 -1.40 23.75 5.08
CA ILE A 87 -1.25 23.80 6.52
C ILE A 87 0.15 24.37 6.79
N GLY A 88 0.22 25.50 7.51
CA GLY A 88 1.37 26.42 7.41
C GLY A 88 1.09 27.51 6.36
N PRO A 89 2.11 28.06 5.66
CA PRO A 89 3.54 27.77 5.76
C PRO A 89 4.16 28.35 7.04
N TRP A 90 5.15 27.66 7.60
CA TRP A 90 5.93 28.13 8.73
C TRP A 90 7.30 28.59 8.26
N LYS A 91 7.74 29.75 8.75
CA LYS A 91 9.09 30.27 8.47
C LYS A 91 10.13 29.36 9.11
N ALA A 92 11.06 28.84 8.30
CA ALA A 92 12.10 27.94 8.77
C ALA A 92 13.27 28.69 9.41
N THR A 93 13.93 28.03 10.37
CA THR A 93 15.23 28.44 10.91
C THR A 93 16.33 27.58 10.29
N GLY A 94 17.45 28.20 9.94
CA GLY A 94 18.60 27.55 9.34
C GLY A 94 19.53 26.99 10.41
N ILE A 95 20.02 25.77 10.17
CA ILE A 95 20.99 25.10 11.04
C ILE A 95 22.18 24.70 10.18
N ASP A 96 23.37 25.11 10.59
CA ASP A 96 24.62 24.76 9.93
C ASP A 96 24.97 23.28 10.17
N ASP A 97 25.54 22.61 9.17
CA ASP A 97 26.05 21.24 9.32
C ASP A 97 27.39 21.09 8.61
N GLN A 98 28.38 20.51 9.30
CA GLN A 98 29.69 20.14 8.73
C GLN A 98 30.37 21.24 7.88
N GLY A 99 30.23 22.50 8.28
CA GLY A 99 30.81 23.66 7.57
C GLY A 99 29.97 24.18 6.39
N VAL A 100 28.79 23.63 6.15
CA VAL A 100 27.79 24.16 5.22
C VAL A 100 26.76 24.98 6.01
N ALA A 101 26.68 26.28 5.71
CA ALA A 101 25.74 27.18 6.38
C ALA A 101 24.30 26.88 5.97
N ASN A 102 23.34 26.91 6.92
CA ASN A 102 21.92 26.61 6.66
C ASN A 102 21.69 25.28 5.91
N ALA A 103 22.44 24.25 6.28
CA ALA A 103 22.33 22.93 5.69
C ALA A 103 21.01 22.25 6.04
N TYR A 104 20.40 22.57 7.18
CA TYR A 104 19.04 22.15 7.51
C TYR A 104 18.11 23.36 7.66
N TRP A 105 16.86 23.17 7.26
CA TRP A 105 15.77 24.08 7.55
C TRP A 105 14.82 23.40 8.52
N GLU A 106 14.46 24.07 9.62
CA GLU A 106 13.65 23.50 10.68
C GLU A 106 12.47 24.40 11.05
N VAL A 107 11.31 23.78 11.29
CA VAL A 107 10.10 24.41 11.86
C VAL A 107 9.55 23.56 13.00
N SER A 108 8.98 24.23 14.01
CA SER A 108 8.24 23.60 15.12
C SER A 108 6.80 24.11 15.13
N PRO A 109 5.88 23.45 14.42
CA PRO A 109 4.54 23.99 14.17
C PRO A 109 3.53 23.73 15.30
N ASP A 110 3.78 22.74 16.16
CA ASP A 110 2.92 22.30 17.27
C ASP A 110 1.43 22.17 16.88
N ILE A 111 1.17 21.50 15.75
CA ILE A 111 -0.15 21.42 15.14
C ILE A 111 -0.73 20.00 15.23
N VAL A 112 -1.98 19.90 15.69
CA VAL A 112 -2.74 18.65 15.67
C VAL A 112 -3.23 18.36 14.26
N LEU A 113 -2.90 17.18 13.75
CA LEU A 113 -3.30 16.67 12.45
C LEU A 113 -4.04 15.36 12.63
N GLU A 114 -5.16 15.23 11.93
CA GLU A 114 -5.90 13.97 11.86
C GLU A 114 -5.15 12.91 11.06
N ALA A 115 -5.56 11.65 11.22
CA ALA A 115 -5.09 10.56 10.38
C ALA A 115 -5.28 10.91 8.88
N GLY A 116 -4.24 10.71 8.08
CA GLY A 116 -4.21 11.17 6.70
C GLY A 116 -2.82 11.20 6.09
N ILE A 117 -2.77 11.49 4.80
CA ILE A 117 -1.50 11.67 4.06
C ILE A 117 -1.22 13.16 3.97
N TYR A 118 0.01 13.55 4.32
CA TYR A 118 0.49 14.91 4.26
C TYR A 118 1.73 14.98 3.36
N THR A 119 1.73 15.93 2.42
CA THR A 119 2.89 16.24 1.58
C THR A 119 3.68 17.38 2.22
N VAL A 120 4.98 17.20 2.39
CA VAL A 120 5.88 18.26 2.84
C VAL A 120 6.22 19.15 1.65
N LEU A 121 5.94 20.43 1.79
CA LEU A 121 6.26 21.46 0.81
C LEU A 121 7.40 22.32 1.33
N ASP A 122 8.40 22.53 0.49
CA ASP A 122 9.53 23.41 0.76
C ASP A 122 9.48 24.59 -0.22
N SER A 123 9.72 25.81 0.25
CA SER A 123 9.66 27.01 -0.60
C SER A 123 10.79 27.13 -1.62
N GLU A 124 11.88 26.38 -1.46
CA GLU A 124 13.01 26.34 -2.39
C GLU A 124 13.42 24.90 -2.72
N PRO A 125 12.54 24.12 -3.39
CA PRO A 125 12.75 22.71 -3.63
C PRO A 125 13.97 22.44 -4.53
N SER A 126 14.45 23.45 -5.27
CA SER A 126 15.67 23.36 -6.09
C SER A 126 16.94 23.16 -5.26
N THR A 127 16.91 23.50 -3.97
CA THR A 127 18.03 23.32 -3.03
C THR A 127 17.83 22.15 -2.08
N TRP A 128 16.59 21.64 -1.99
CA TRP A 128 16.23 20.49 -1.15
C TRP A 128 16.92 19.23 -1.69
N SER A 129 17.70 18.60 -0.81
CA SER A 129 18.51 17.44 -1.13
C SER A 129 17.67 16.17 -1.11
N ARG A 130 17.95 15.26 -2.03
CA ARG A 130 17.38 13.91 -2.16
C ARG A 130 18.47 12.86 -2.21
N ASN A 131 18.07 11.60 -2.07
CA ASN A 131 18.95 10.46 -2.30
C ASN A 131 18.35 9.50 -3.35
N PRO A 132 19.06 9.25 -4.48
CA PRO A 132 18.64 8.27 -5.49
C PRO A 132 18.41 6.84 -4.99
N ALA A 133 19.15 6.40 -3.97
CA ALA A 133 18.98 5.08 -3.36
C ALA A 133 17.77 4.97 -2.43
N LYS A 134 17.04 6.07 -2.19
CA LYS A 134 15.87 6.14 -1.28
C LYS A 134 14.64 6.74 -1.98
N GLY A 135 14.48 6.44 -3.25
CA GLY A 135 13.26 6.74 -4.00
C GLY A 135 13.13 8.19 -4.47
N ASP A 136 14.23 8.97 -4.46
CA ASP A 136 14.29 10.33 -4.99
C ASP A 136 13.38 11.39 -4.31
N MET A 137 12.87 11.08 -3.12
CA MET A 137 12.16 12.04 -2.28
C MET A 137 13.12 13.02 -1.61
N GLY A 138 12.62 14.20 -1.25
CA GLY A 138 13.37 15.17 -0.45
C GLY A 138 13.69 14.60 0.93
N ILE A 139 14.91 14.86 1.40
CA ILE A 139 15.37 14.43 2.71
C ILE A 139 14.67 15.28 3.78
N VAL A 140 13.88 14.63 4.62
CA VAL A 140 13.08 15.22 5.67
C VAL A 140 13.06 14.35 6.92
N ARG A 141 12.92 15.02 8.06
CA ARG A 141 12.55 14.42 9.34
C ARG A 141 11.30 15.10 9.89
N VAL A 142 10.29 14.32 10.26
CA VAL A 142 9.04 14.78 10.85
C VAL A 142 8.88 14.13 12.22
N LEU A 143 8.65 14.94 13.25
CA LEU A 143 8.39 14.50 14.61
C LEU A 143 6.98 14.90 15.07
N GLY A 144 6.38 14.09 15.93
CA GLY A 144 5.11 14.37 16.57
C GLY A 144 4.77 13.40 17.71
N GLN A 145 3.70 13.74 18.43
CA GLN A 145 3.18 13.02 19.61
C GLN A 145 1.67 12.80 19.48
N MET A 146 1.08 11.88 20.24
CA MET A 146 -0.37 11.63 20.23
C MET A 146 -1.15 12.92 20.54
N GLY A 147 -2.24 13.18 19.82
CA GLY A 147 -3.14 14.30 20.09
C GLY A 147 -4.25 13.91 21.07
N ASP A 148 -4.45 14.67 22.15
CA ASP A 148 -5.63 14.53 23.01
C ASP A 148 -6.86 15.06 22.28
N ALA A 149 -7.62 14.19 21.62
CA ALA A 149 -8.86 14.56 20.95
C ALA A 149 -10.03 14.63 21.96
N THR A 150 -10.57 15.82 22.22
CA THR A 150 -11.92 15.93 22.80
C THR A 150 -12.93 15.52 21.74
N ALA A 151 -13.61 14.40 22.00
CA ALA A 151 -14.66 13.82 21.17
C ALA A 151 -15.85 14.78 21.04
N ASP A 152 -16.07 15.40 19.88
CA ASP A 152 -17.39 15.95 19.52
C ASP A 152 -17.66 16.14 18.00
N GLU A 153 -16.79 15.72 17.08
CA GLU A 153 -17.10 15.82 15.62
C GLU A 153 -16.83 14.55 14.80
N VAL A 154 -16.91 13.36 15.42
CA VAL A 154 -16.79 12.06 14.70
C VAL A 154 -18.17 11.43 14.48
N THR A 155 -19.10 12.13 13.82
CA THR A 155 -20.29 11.50 13.23
C THR A 155 -20.88 12.35 12.09
N LYS A 156 -20.15 12.55 10.98
CA LYS A 156 -20.79 12.91 9.68
C LYS A 156 -19.94 12.85 8.41
N ALA A 157 -18.96 11.96 8.32
CA ALA A 157 -18.10 11.87 7.13
C ALA A 157 -17.82 10.44 6.66
N GLU A 158 -18.83 9.58 6.70
CA GLU A 158 -18.87 8.35 5.91
C GLU A 158 -20.25 8.33 5.22
N ASN A 159 -20.27 8.08 3.91
CA ASN A 159 -21.41 8.15 2.97
C ASN A 159 -21.57 9.45 2.15
N ASN A 160 -20.51 9.92 1.50
CA ASN A 160 -20.66 10.72 0.27
C ASN A 160 -19.53 10.40 -0.71
N ALA A 161 -19.63 9.23 -1.36
CA ALA A 161 -19.22 9.15 -2.76
C ALA A 161 -20.34 9.81 -3.58
N PRO A 162 -20.07 10.65 -4.59
CA PRO A 162 -21.12 11.17 -5.44
C PRO A 162 -21.74 10.00 -6.20
N ALA A 163 -22.96 9.63 -5.82
CA ALA A 163 -23.81 8.83 -6.68
C ALA A 163 -24.24 9.74 -7.83
N VAL A 164 -23.74 9.48 -9.04
CA VAL A 164 -24.28 10.08 -10.25
C VAL A 164 -25.67 9.49 -10.44
N THR A 165 -26.68 10.35 -10.33
CA THR A 165 -28.08 10.00 -10.50
C THR A 165 -28.35 9.61 -11.95
N ASN A 166 -29.21 8.61 -12.18
CA ASN A 166 -29.76 8.20 -13.49
C ASN A 166 -30.65 9.28 -14.17
N GLU A 167 -30.36 10.57 -13.94
CA GLU A 167 -31.05 11.65 -14.63
C GLU A 167 -30.53 11.75 -16.07
N PRO A 168 -31.41 11.96 -17.06
CA PRO A 168 -30.97 12.18 -18.43
C PRO A 168 -30.01 13.39 -18.45
N PRO A 169 -28.95 13.34 -19.28
CA PRO A 169 -27.95 14.40 -19.29
C PRO A 169 -28.63 15.74 -19.61
N SER A 170 -28.28 16.76 -18.83
CA SER A 170 -28.87 18.10 -18.96
C SER A 170 -28.49 18.81 -20.26
N LEU A 171 -27.47 18.30 -20.96
CA LEU A 171 -26.93 18.81 -22.22
C LEU A 171 -27.34 17.91 -23.39
N THR A 172 -27.63 18.53 -24.53
CA THR A 172 -27.80 17.81 -25.80
C THR A 172 -26.48 17.15 -26.21
N LEU A 173 -26.53 16.11 -27.05
CA LEU A 173 -25.31 15.41 -27.51
C LEU A 173 -24.30 16.36 -28.18
N GLU A 174 -24.76 17.37 -28.92
CA GLU A 174 -23.89 18.36 -29.57
C GLU A 174 -23.18 19.26 -28.54
N GLU A 175 -23.89 19.65 -27.48
CA GLU A 175 -23.32 20.41 -26.36
C GLU A 175 -22.32 19.55 -25.56
N GLN A 176 -22.63 18.28 -25.31
CA GLN A 176 -21.72 17.33 -24.68
C GLN A 176 -20.44 17.14 -25.50
N GLN A 177 -20.56 16.99 -26.83
CA GLN A 177 -19.41 16.85 -27.72
C GLN A 177 -18.51 18.09 -27.70
N THR A 178 -19.11 19.28 -27.69
CA THR A 178 -18.38 20.55 -27.61
C THR A 178 -17.63 20.66 -26.28
N LEU A 179 -18.33 20.44 -25.16
CA LEU A 179 -17.73 20.49 -23.83
C LEU A 179 -16.66 19.41 -23.63
N ALA A 180 -16.88 18.19 -24.12
CA ALA A 180 -15.90 17.11 -24.04
C ALA A 180 -14.60 17.46 -24.79
N ALA A 181 -14.69 18.10 -25.96
CA ALA A 181 -13.54 18.58 -26.71
C ALA A 181 -12.76 19.68 -25.95
N GLU A 182 -13.48 20.61 -25.32
CA GLU A 182 -12.87 21.66 -24.49
C GLU A 182 -12.17 21.08 -23.25
N LEU A 183 -12.80 20.13 -22.57
CA LEU A 183 -12.22 19.47 -21.40
C LEU A 183 -10.98 18.64 -21.77
N PHE A 184 -10.99 17.91 -22.89
CA PHE A 184 -9.80 17.20 -23.37
C PHE A 184 -8.64 18.14 -23.73
N GLU A 185 -8.95 19.32 -24.29
CA GLU A 185 -7.94 20.33 -24.56
C GLU A 185 -7.35 20.90 -23.25
N GLN A 186 -8.18 21.12 -22.23
CA GLN A 186 -7.71 21.51 -20.89
C GLN A 186 -6.82 20.42 -20.27
N ILE A 187 -7.20 19.14 -20.38
CA ILE A 187 -6.38 18.01 -19.89
C ILE A 187 -5.03 17.98 -20.61
N ARG A 188 -4.99 18.25 -21.92
CA ARG A 188 -3.75 18.29 -22.70
C ARG A 188 -2.83 19.45 -22.29
N GLN A 189 -3.41 20.56 -21.84
CA GLN A 189 -2.70 21.75 -21.39
C GLN A 189 -2.31 21.69 -19.90
N ALA A 190 -2.96 20.83 -19.12
CA ALA A 190 -2.65 20.64 -17.70
C ALA A 190 -1.19 20.19 -17.52
N ASP A 191 -0.62 20.53 -16.37
CA ASP A 191 0.69 20.00 -15.99
C ASP A 191 0.58 18.46 -15.91
N THR A 192 1.47 17.76 -16.61
CA THR A 192 1.50 16.28 -16.68
C THR A 192 1.54 15.62 -15.30
N TYR A 193 1.99 16.32 -14.26
CA TYR A 193 2.07 15.82 -12.89
C TYR A 193 0.97 16.34 -11.96
N ASP A 194 0.08 17.23 -12.44
CA ASP A 194 -1.11 17.65 -11.68
C ASP A 194 -2.25 16.64 -11.83
N TYR A 195 -2.04 15.46 -11.25
CA TYR A 195 -3.01 14.37 -11.26
C TYR A 195 -4.35 14.74 -10.63
N ALA A 196 -4.39 15.72 -9.73
CA ALA A 196 -5.64 16.17 -9.11
C ALA A 196 -6.47 16.99 -10.11
N GLN A 197 -5.84 17.92 -10.83
CA GLN A 197 -6.51 18.67 -11.89
C GLN A 197 -6.96 17.73 -13.02
N ILE A 198 -6.09 16.81 -13.45
CA ILE A 198 -6.41 15.83 -14.50
C ILE A 198 -7.56 14.92 -14.07
N GLU A 199 -7.55 14.42 -12.83
CA GLU A 199 -8.67 13.63 -12.26
C GLU A 199 -9.98 14.41 -12.30
N GLN A 200 -9.98 15.67 -11.84
CA GLN A 200 -11.18 16.51 -11.82
C GLN A 200 -11.76 16.75 -13.21
N LEU A 201 -10.91 17.02 -14.21
CA LEU A 201 -11.36 17.24 -15.58
C LEU A 201 -11.97 15.96 -16.19
N TYR A 202 -11.39 14.79 -15.92
CA TYR A 202 -11.99 13.52 -16.34
C TYR A 202 -13.34 13.28 -15.65
N LEU A 203 -13.41 13.45 -14.32
CA LEU A 203 -14.67 13.26 -13.58
C LEU A 203 -15.77 14.22 -14.05
N GLN A 204 -15.42 15.48 -14.33
CA GLN A 204 -16.35 16.45 -14.90
C GLN A 204 -16.87 15.99 -16.26
N LEU A 205 -16.00 15.48 -17.12
CA LEU A 205 -16.41 14.95 -18.43
C LEU A 205 -17.35 13.76 -18.30
N LEU A 206 -17.06 12.82 -17.38
CA LEU A 206 -17.93 11.67 -17.14
C LEU A 206 -19.32 12.09 -16.65
N GLN A 207 -19.39 13.15 -15.85
CA GLN A 207 -20.64 13.68 -15.33
C GLN A 207 -21.44 14.48 -16.36
N GLU A 208 -20.79 15.36 -17.11
CA GLU A 208 -21.46 16.34 -17.98
C GLU A 208 -21.60 15.86 -19.43
N CYS A 209 -20.71 14.97 -19.89
CA CYS A 209 -20.63 14.50 -21.28
C CYS A 209 -20.74 12.97 -21.44
N PRO A 210 -21.63 12.26 -20.73
CA PRO A 210 -21.63 10.79 -20.66
C PRO A 210 -21.96 10.08 -21.98
N ASP A 211 -22.55 10.75 -22.97
CA ASP A 211 -22.92 10.13 -24.26
C ASP A 211 -21.85 10.29 -25.34
N THR A 212 -20.64 10.74 -24.97
CA THR A 212 -19.54 11.00 -25.91
C THR A 212 -18.52 9.86 -25.95
N GLU A 213 -17.83 9.68 -27.07
CA GLU A 213 -16.70 8.74 -27.18
C GLU A 213 -15.58 9.07 -26.17
N GLN A 214 -15.39 10.36 -25.91
CA GLN A 214 -14.46 10.88 -24.91
C GLN A 214 -14.79 10.42 -23.49
N ALA A 215 -16.05 10.14 -23.16
CA ALA A 215 -16.43 9.62 -21.85
C ALA A 215 -15.87 8.22 -21.63
N GLU A 216 -16.07 7.30 -22.58
CA GLU A 216 -15.50 5.96 -22.51
C GLU A 216 -13.96 5.99 -22.46
N GLU A 217 -13.33 6.86 -23.25
CA GLU A 217 -11.88 7.07 -23.20
C GLU A 217 -11.43 7.60 -21.83
N SER A 218 -12.23 8.47 -21.20
CA SER A 218 -11.94 9.04 -19.88
C SER A 218 -11.97 7.98 -18.79
N TYR A 219 -12.91 7.03 -18.83
CA TYR A 219 -12.91 5.89 -17.91
C TYR A 219 -11.60 5.10 -18.00
N PHE A 220 -11.14 4.81 -19.23
CA PHE A 220 -9.87 4.10 -19.43
C PHE A 220 -8.68 4.89 -18.88
N ARG A 221 -8.59 6.19 -19.20
CA ARG A 221 -7.47 7.05 -18.77
C ARG A 221 -7.46 7.25 -17.26
N LEU A 222 -8.62 7.48 -16.66
CA LEU A 222 -8.77 7.63 -15.22
C LEU A 222 -8.48 6.31 -14.47
N SER A 223 -8.85 5.16 -15.04
CA SER A 223 -8.47 3.86 -14.49
C SER A 223 -6.94 3.65 -14.46
N ASN A 224 -6.22 4.11 -15.49
CA ASN A 224 -4.75 4.09 -15.49
C ASN A 224 -4.18 5.07 -14.46
N LEU A 225 -4.78 6.26 -14.33
CA LEU A 225 -4.37 7.25 -13.33
C LEU A 225 -4.48 6.68 -11.92
N TYR A 226 -5.61 6.07 -11.55
CA TYR A 226 -5.79 5.46 -10.24
C TYR A 226 -4.87 4.27 -9.99
N ARG A 227 -4.61 3.45 -10.99
CA ARG A 227 -3.77 2.25 -10.83
C ARG A 227 -2.26 2.54 -10.82
N MET A 228 -1.81 3.50 -11.62
CA MET A 228 -0.38 3.69 -11.92
C MET A 228 0.11 5.12 -11.77
N GLY A 229 -0.76 6.11 -11.93
CA GLY A 229 -0.36 7.52 -11.84
C GLY A 229 -0.33 8.03 -10.40
N MET A 230 -1.16 7.49 -9.52
CA MET A 230 -1.18 7.86 -8.10
C MET A 230 -0.23 6.98 -7.27
N ASP A 231 0.40 7.60 -6.28
CA ASP A 231 1.32 6.94 -5.34
C ASP A 231 0.93 7.33 -3.90
N PRO A 232 0.28 6.43 -3.12
CA PRO A 232 -0.08 5.07 -3.51
C PRO A 232 -1.20 5.00 -4.58
N PRO A 233 -1.36 3.86 -5.27
CA PRO A 233 -2.51 3.61 -6.14
C PRO A 233 -3.85 3.71 -5.38
N GLU A 234 -4.90 4.18 -6.07
CA GLU A 234 -6.24 4.39 -5.53
C GLU A 234 -7.20 3.26 -5.99
N TYR A 235 -6.94 2.02 -5.55
CA TYR A 235 -7.72 0.85 -6.00
C TYR A 235 -9.22 0.92 -5.67
N GLN A 236 -9.60 1.60 -4.58
CA GLN A 236 -11.01 1.81 -4.24
C GLN A 236 -11.71 2.72 -5.25
N LYS A 237 -11.06 3.81 -5.67
CA LYS A 237 -11.59 4.69 -6.73
C LYS A 237 -11.65 3.95 -8.06
N LEU A 238 -10.62 3.16 -8.38
CA LEU A 238 -10.58 2.30 -9.55
C LEU A 238 -11.76 1.35 -9.61
N ARG A 239 -12.07 0.63 -8.52
CA ARG A 239 -13.21 -0.30 -8.46
C ARG A 239 -14.52 0.42 -8.76
N VAL A 240 -14.82 1.51 -8.03
CA VAL A 240 -16.07 2.27 -8.18
C VAL A 240 -16.22 2.79 -9.61
N LEU A 241 -15.14 3.34 -10.18
CA LEU A 241 -15.13 3.84 -11.55
C LEU A 241 -15.45 2.73 -12.57
N LEU A 242 -14.88 1.54 -12.38
CA LEU A 242 -15.09 0.42 -13.30
C LEU A 242 -16.47 -0.23 -13.14
N GLU A 243 -17.02 -0.29 -11.93
CA GLU A 243 -18.42 -0.70 -11.69
C GLU A 243 -19.39 0.22 -12.43
N GLU A 244 -19.17 1.54 -12.34
CA GLU A 244 -19.98 2.55 -13.04
C GLU A 244 -19.91 2.36 -14.56
N TYR A 245 -18.70 2.16 -15.10
CA TYR A 245 -18.51 1.88 -16.52
C TYR A 245 -19.33 0.67 -17.00
N MET A 246 -19.28 -0.45 -16.25
CA MET A 246 -19.98 -1.68 -16.62
C MET A 246 -21.51 -1.51 -16.61
N VAL A 247 -22.04 -0.65 -15.76
CA VAL A 247 -23.47 -0.30 -15.75
C VAL A 247 -23.83 0.60 -16.93
N ARG A 248 -22.96 1.57 -17.26
CA ARG A 248 -23.26 2.62 -18.24
C ARG A 248 -23.04 2.21 -19.70
N TYR A 249 -22.01 1.41 -19.96
CA TYR A 249 -21.59 0.99 -21.30
C TYR A 249 -21.50 -0.54 -21.44
N PRO A 250 -22.56 -1.30 -21.10
CA PRO A 250 -22.51 -2.77 -21.10
C PRO A 250 -22.26 -3.40 -22.48
N THR A 251 -22.52 -2.64 -23.56
CA THR A 251 -22.36 -3.10 -24.94
C THR A 251 -21.16 -2.48 -25.66
N SER A 252 -20.29 -1.76 -24.94
CA SER A 252 -19.11 -1.15 -25.54
C SER A 252 -18.09 -2.19 -26.01
N GLU A 253 -17.35 -1.86 -27.07
CA GLU A 253 -16.20 -2.64 -27.52
C GLU A 253 -15.09 -2.75 -26.45
N MET A 254 -15.02 -1.77 -25.52
CA MET A 254 -14.05 -1.78 -24.43
C MET A 254 -14.52 -2.56 -23.18
N ALA A 255 -15.79 -2.97 -23.13
CA ALA A 255 -16.36 -3.67 -21.97
C ALA A 255 -15.59 -4.93 -21.55
N PRO A 256 -15.07 -5.78 -22.46
CA PRO A 256 -14.24 -6.92 -22.06
C PRO A 256 -12.94 -6.51 -21.34
N GLU A 257 -12.26 -5.47 -21.81
CA GLU A 257 -11.04 -4.97 -21.16
C GLU A 257 -11.35 -4.37 -19.79
N MET A 258 -12.42 -3.57 -19.70
CA MET A 258 -12.84 -2.92 -18.46
C MET A 258 -13.31 -3.95 -17.42
N SER A 259 -13.98 -5.01 -17.85
CA SER A 259 -14.34 -6.15 -16.99
C SER A 259 -13.11 -6.86 -16.41
N GLN A 260 -12.07 -7.09 -17.22
CA GLN A 260 -10.81 -7.65 -16.72
C GLN A 260 -10.11 -6.74 -15.71
N ARG A 261 -10.15 -5.42 -15.94
CA ARG A 261 -9.63 -4.43 -14.97
C ARG A 261 -10.45 -4.43 -13.68
N LEU A 262 -11.78 -4.56 -13.79
CA LEU A 262 -12.68 -4.59 -12.64
C LEU A 262 -12.42 -5.81 -11.77
N ARG A 263 -12.21 -6.99 -12.38
CA ARG A 263 -11.84 -8.21 -11.65
C ARG A 263 -10.58 -7.99 -10.81
N ARG A 264 -9.54 -7.40 -11.39
CA ARG A 264 -8.29 -7.07 -10.68
C ARG A 264 -8.53 -6.04 -9.56
N ALA A 265 -9.34 -5.01 -9.83
CA ALA A 265 -9.72 -4.05 -8.81
C ALA A 265 -10.46 -4.71 -7.64
N TYR A 266 -11.35 -5.69 -7.91
CA TYR A 266 -12.00 -6.48 -6.87
C TYR A 266 -11.01 -7.31 -6.05
N GLU A 267 -9.98 -7.90 -6.66
CA GLU A 267 -8.92 -8.58 -5.91
C GLU A 267 -8.15 -7.58 -5.03
N ASP A 268 -7.71 -6.45 -5.60
CA ASP A 268 -6.91 -5.43 -4.91
C ASP A 268 -7.67 -4.77 -3.74
N THR A 269 -9.01 -4.72 -3.83
CA THR A 269 -9.89 -4.16 -2.79
C THR A 269 -10.64 -5.22 -1.97
N GLY A 270 -10.38 -6.50 -2.20
CA GLY A 270 -10.87 -7.62 -1.39
C GLY A 270 -12.35 -8.00 -1.59
N GLN A 271 -12.96 -7.67 -2.72
CA GLN A 271 -14.33 -8.05 -3.11
C GLN A 271 -14.36 -9.47 -3.67
N TRP A 272 -13.85 -10.41 -2.88
CA TRP A 272 -13.73 -11.81 -3.25
C TRP A 272 -15.05 -12.47 -3.68
N PRO A 273 -16.23 -12.17 -3.09
CA PRO A 273 -17.50 -12.72 -3.58
C PRO A 273 -17.77 -12.38 -5.06
N GLN A 274 -17.49 -11.14 -5.47
CA GLN A 274 -17.64 -10.71 -6.86
C GLN A 274 -16.60 -11.37 -7.78
N VAL A 275 -15.37 -11.56 -7.32
CA VAL A 275 -14.35 -12.31 -8.08
C VAL A 275 -14.78 -13.76 -8.28
N VAL A 276 -15.34 -14.40 -7.24
CA VAL A 276 -15.88 -15.77 -7.31
C VAL A 276 -17.02 -15.87 -8.34
N GLU A 277 -17.99 -14.95 -8.33
CA GLU A 277 -19.10 -14.95 -9.30
C GLU A 277 -18.59 -14.88 -10.76
N LEU A 278 -17.59 -14.04 -11.01
CA LEU A 278 -16.96 -13.92 -12.33
C LEU A 278 -16.27 -15.22 -12.75
N TYR A 279 -15.56 -15.88 -11.83
CA TYR A 279 -14.94 -17.18 -12.12
C TYR A 279 -15.95 -18.30 -12.24
N GLU A 280 -17.02 -18.34 -11.45
CA GLU A 280 -18.05 -19.40 -11.51
C GLU A 280 -18.69 -19.46 -12.90
N THR A 281 -18.92 -18.31 -13.52
CA THR A 281 -19.40 -18.23 -14.91
C THR A 281 -18.36 -18.83 -15.87
N GLU A 282 -17.11 -18.38 -15.77
CA GLU A 282 -16.02 -18.79 -16.66
C GLU A 282 -15.67 -20.28 -16.54
N VAL A 283 -15.58 -20.81 -15.31
CA VAL A 283 -15.23 -22.21 -15.05
C VAL A 283 -16.36 -23.18 -15.41
N SER A 284 -17.61 -22.72 -15.47
CA SER A 284 -18.76 -23.58 -15.82
C SER A 284 -18.70 -24.11 -17.26
N GLU A 285 -18.00 -23.39 -18.15
CA GLU A 285 -17.81 -23.75 -19.56
C GLU A 285 -16.37 -24.25 -19.85
N LEU A 286 -15.51 -24.26 -18.83
CA LEU A 286 -14.08 -24.54 -18.96
C LEU A 286 -13.79 -26.05 -18.96
N THR A 287 -13.00 -26.52 -19.93
CA THR A 287 -12.61 -27.93 -20.07
C THR A 287 -11.10 -28.11 -19.89
N GLU A 288 -10.65 -29.31 -19.50
CA GLU A 288 -9.22 -29.65 -19.34
C GLU A 288 -8.41 -29.51 -20.64
N GLU A 289 -9.08 -29.53 -21.81
CA GLU A 289 -8.44 -29.29 -23.11
C GLU A 289 -8.05 -27.81 -23.32
N ASN A 290 -8.62 -26.89 -22.52
CA ASN A 290 -8.33 -25.46 -22.63
C ASN A 290 -6.92 -25.16 -22.13
N PRO A 291 -6.11 -24.41 -22.88
CA PRO A 291 -4.75 -24.09 -22.47
C PRO A 291 -4.59 -23.25 -21.21
N TYR A 292 -5.66 -22.58 -20.79
CA TYR A 292 -5.69 -21.79 -19.57
C TYR A 292 -6.36 -22.52 -18.41
N TYR A 293 -6.74 -23.80 -18.58
CA TYR A 293 -7.49 -24.56 -17.58
C TYR A 293 -6.86 -24.50 -16.17
N LEU A 294 -5.59 -24.88 -16.04
CA LEU A 294 -4.92 -24.96 -14.75
C LEU A 294 -4.75 -23.58 -14.07
N VAL A 295 -4.44 -22.54 -14.85
CA VAL A 295 -4.28 -21.19 -14.29
C VAL A 295 -5.63 -20.59 -13.88
N THR A 296 -6.67 -20.74 -14.71
CA THR A 296 -8.02 -20.27 -14.37
C THR A 296 -8.58 -21.00 -13.15
N MET A 297 -8.36 -22.31 -13.03
CA MET A 297 -8.78 -23.08 -11.85
C MET A 297 -8.00 -22.69 -10.58
N LEU A 298 -6.71 -22.37 -10.70
CA LEU A 298 -5.92 -21.83 -9.57
C LEU A 298 -6.42 -20.46 -9.11
N ASP A 299 -6.67 -19.55 -10.03
CA ASP A 299 -7.16 -18.21 -9.69
C ASP A 299 -8.57 -18.29 -9.10
N TYR A 300 -9.42 -19.19 -9.60
CA TYR A 300 -10.72 -19.48 -9.02
C TYR A 300 -10.61 -20.04 -7.59
N ALA A 301 -9.71 -20.99 -7.34
CA ALA A 301 -9.45 -21.50 -5.99
C ALA A 301 -8.99 -20.39 -5.04
N LYS A 302 -8.10 -19.51 -5.50
CA LYS A 302 -7.64 -18.33 -4.74
C LYS A 302 -8.81 -17.39 -4.41
N ALA A 303 -9.70 -17.13 -5.37
CA ALA A 303 -10.87 -16.29 -5.16
C ALA A 303 -11.84 -16.89 -4.12
N LEU A 304 -12.10 -18.21 -4.22
CA LEU A 304 -12.90 -18.94 -3.24
C LEU A 304 -12.30 -18.84 -1.84
N GLU A 305 -10.98 -18.97 -1.75
CA GLU A 305 -10.25 -18.86 -0.49
C GLU A 305 -10.36 -17.47 0.13
N GLY A 306 -10.12 -16.41 -0.67
CA GLY A 306 -10.29 -15.02 -0.24
C GLY A 306 -11.72 -14.69 0.20
N SER A 307 -12.71 -15.37 -0.39
CA SER A 307 -14.13 -15.26 -0.02
C SER A 307 -14.49 -16.08 1.23
N GLY A 308 -13.52 -16.79 1.82
CA GLY A 308 -13.72 -17.63 3.01
C GLY A 308 -14.38 -18.98 2.71
N ILE A 309 -14.57 -19.34 1.44
CA ILE A 309 -15.19 -20.60 1.00
C ILE A 309 -14.11 -21.69 0.91
N ARG A 310 -13.44 -21.95 2.04
CA ARG A 310 -12.21 -22.76 2.12
C ARG A 310 -12.39 -24.20 1.66
N ASP A 311 -13.51 -24.83 1.98
CA ASP A 311 -13.75 -26.24 1.60
C ASP A 311 -13.84 -26.40 0.08
N LYS A 312 -14.54 -25.48 -0.59
CA LYS A 312 -14.61 -25.47 -2.06
C LYS A 312 -13.27 -25.10 -2.67
N ALA A 313 -12.55 -24.14 -2.09
CA ALA A 313 -11.19 -23.81 -2.53
C ALA A 313 -10.26 -25.05 -2.46
N LEU A 314 -10.35 -25.82 -1.37
CA LEU A 314 -9.59 -27.05 -1.17
C LEU A 314 -9.90 -28.09 -2.25
N GLU A 315 -11.18 -28.32 -2.56
CA GLU A 315 -11.60 -29.22 -3.64
C GLU A 315 -11.01 -28.80 -4.99
N VAL A 316 -11.05 -27.52 -5.32
CA VAL A 316 -10.51 -26.98 -6.58
C VAL A 316 -8.97 -27.09 -6.61
N TYR A 317 -8.27 -26.79 -5.51
CA TYR A 317 -6.82 -27.01 -5.45
C TYR A 317 -6.44 -28.49 -5.61
N GLN A 318 -7.21 -29.42 -5.02
CA GLN A 318 -7.00 -30.86 -5.21
C GLN A 318 -7.21 -31.30 -6.66
N GLN A 319 -8.21 -30.73 -7.34
CA GLN A 319 -8.42 -30.93 -8.77
C GLN A 319 -7.22 -30.43 -9.59
N VAL A 320 -6.76 -29.20 -9.36
CA VAL A 320 -5.55 -28.66 -10.02
C VAL A 320 -4.34 -29.57 -9.79
N ALA A 321 -4.09 -29.99 -8.55
CA ALA A 321 -2.94 -30.83 -8.23
C ALA A 321 -3.01 -32.21 -8.90
N THR A 322 -4.21 -32.77 -9.03
CA THR A 322 -4.43 -34.06 -9.71
C THR A 322 -4.17 -33.92 -11.20
N THR A 323 -4.77 -32.92 -11.85
CA THR A 323 -4.60 -32.68 -13.29
C THR A 323 -3.13 -32.38 -13.61
N ALA A 324 -2.51 -31.42 -12.90
CA ALA A 324 -1.11 -31.05 -13.10
C ALA A 324 -0.13 -32.21 -12.82
N GLY A 325 -0.43 -33.08 -11.85
CA GLY A 325 0.40 -34.24 -11.50
C GLY A 325 0.19 -35.48 -12.39
N SER A 326 -0.96 -35.57 -13.07
CA SER A 326 -1.29 -36.68 -13.98
C SER A 326 -0.62 -36.54 -15.36
N GLU A 327 -0.28 -35.31 -15.74
CA GLU A 327 0.37 -35.01 -17.00
C GLU A 327 1.90 -35.18 -16.89
N LYS A 328 2.50 -36.01 -17.77
CA LYS A 328 3.90 -35.76 -18.16
C LYS A 328 3.90 -34.46 -18.98
N ALA A 329 4.14 -33.33 -18.33
CA ALA A 329 4.51 -32.01 -18.89
C ALA A 329 4.48 -31.95 -20.43
N GLY A 330 3.27 -31.90 -20.99
CA GLY A 330 3.04 -32.13 -22.40
C GLY A 330 2.37 -30.96 -23.09
N ASN A 331 2.61 -29.72 -22.62
CA ASN A 331 2.50 -28.45 -23.37
C ASN A 331 2.56 -27.20 -22.47
N TYR A 332 2.52 -27.32 -21.14
CA TYR A 332 2.61 -26.18 -20.22
C TYR A 332 3.91 -26.22 -19.41
N ASP A 333 4.82 -25.30 -19.74
CA ASP A 333 6.10 -25.04 -19.03
C ASP A 333 5.90 -24.73 -17.54
N MET A 334 4.68 -24.38 -17.12
CA MET A 334 4.31 -23.96 -15.77
C MET A 334 3.59 -25.02 -14.92
N SER A 335 3.33 -26.22 -15.45
CA SER A 335 2.59 -27.30 -14.74
C SER A 335 3.21 -27.67 -13.38
N ASP A 336 4.54 -27.76 -13.31
CA ASP A 336 5.27 -28.01 -12.06
C ASP A 336 5.13 -26.86 -11.04
N LEU A 337 5.01 -25.60 -11.49
CA LEU A 337 4.74 -24.47 -10.58
C LEU A 337 3.33 -24.57 -10.02
N TRP A 338 2.34 -24.79 -10.89
CA TRP A 338 0.94 -24.88 -10.51
C TRP A 338 0.68 -26.04 -9.54
N LEU A 339 1.31 -27.19 -9.77
CA LEU A 339 1.26 -28.33 -8.86
C LEU A 339 1.80 -27.97 -7.47
N ARG A 340 2.97 -27.32 -7.40
CA ARG A 340 3.57 -26.90 -6.12
C ARG A 340 2.68 -25.91 -5.36
N VAL A 341 2.17 -24.89 -6.06
CA VAL A 341 1.25 -23.90 -5.48
C VAL A 341 -0.01 -24.59 -4.93
N ALA A 342 -0.63 -25.47 -5.71
CA ALA A 342 -1.82 -26.19 -5.28
C ALA A 342 -1.56 -27.09 -4.06
N GLN A 343 -0.49 -27.90 -4.08
CA GLN A 343 -0.10 -28.76 -2.96
C GLN A 343 0.13 -27.99 -1.67
N GLN A 344 0.78 -26.83 -1.79
CA GLN A 344 1.05 -25.96 -0.66
C GLN A 344 -0.24 -25.36 -0.08
N ARG A 345 -1.14 -24.83 -0.92
CA ARG A 345 -2.43 -24.32 -0.43
C ARG A 345 -3.31 -25.44 0.16
N ILE A 346 -3.27 -26.66 -0.39
CA ILE A 346 -3.94 -27.83 0.21
C ILE A 346 -3.47 -28.08 1.65
N GLU A 347 -2.16 -28.07 1.89
CA GLU A 347 -1.58 -28.25 3.23
C GLU A 347 -2.02 -27.11 4.17
N ILE A 348 -1.86 -25.86 3.74
CA ILE A 348 -2.23 -24.67 4.53
C ILE A 348 -3.72 -24.68 4.88
N ILE A 349 -4.62 -24.88 3.91
CA ILE A 349 -6.06 -24.88 4.14
C ILE A 349 -6.46 -26.04 5.04
N GLY A 350 -5.85 -27.22 4.90
CA GLY A 350 -6.07 -28.35 5.80
C GLY A 350 -5.75 -28.03 7.26
N LEU A 351 -4.63 -27.34 7.51
CA LEU A 351 -4.23 -26.89 8.85
C LEU A 351 -5.15 -25.78 9.37
N LEU A 352 -5.55 -24.84 8.51
CA LEU A 352 -6.52 -23.78 8.86
C LEU A 352 -7.88 -24.36 9.27
N ASN A 353 -8.40 -25.33 8.50
CA ASN A 353 -9.69 -25.96 8.77
C ASN A 353 -9.69 -26.81 10.05
N THR A 354 -8.51 -27.32 10.45
CA THR A 354 -8.34 -28.10 11.68
C THR A 354 -7.76 -27.30 12.85
N GLU A 355 -7.59 -25.99 12.67
CA GLU A 355 -7.04 -25.05 13.66
C GLU A 355 -5.68 -25.49 14.24
N GLN A 356 -4.84 -26.13 13.41
CA GLN A 356 -3.50 -26.60 13.77
C GLN A 356 -2.48 -25.45 13.63
N TRP A 357 -2.59 -24.45 14.52
CA TRP A 357 -1.85 -23.18 14.42
C TRP A 357 -0.34 -23.33 14.56
N ASN A 358 0.15 -24.24 15.41
CA ASN A 358 1.58 -24.46 15.60
C ASN A 358 2.22 -25.09 14.36
N GLU A 359 1.55 -26.09 13.79
CA GLU A 359 1.94 -26.74 12.56
C GLU A 359 1.92 -25.74 11.40
N LEU A 360 0.88 -24.91 11.31
CA LEU A 360 0.77 -23.87 10.29
C LEU A 360 1.91 -22.84 10.36
N VAL A 361 2.31 -22.43 11.58
CA VAL A 361 3.49 -21.58 11.80
C VAL A 361 4.75 -22.23 11.24
N GLU A 362 4.96 -23.53 11.46
CA GLU A 362 6.13 -24.25 10.93
C GLU A 362 6.10 -24.37 9.40
N VAL A 363 4.92 -24.54 8.79
CA VAL A 363 4.75 -24.52 7.33
C VAL A 363 5.21 -23.17 6.76
N TYR A 364 4.72 -22.05 7.28
CA TYR A 364 5.14 -20.72 6.80
C TYR A 364 6.62 -20.43 7.08
N ARG A 365 7.15 -20.82 8.24
CA ARG A 365 8.60 -20.68 8.54
C ARG A 365 9.44 -21.41 7.51
N LYS A 366 9.09 -22.65 7.19
CA LYS A 366 9.78 -23.45 6.18
C LYS A 366 9.62 -22.85 4.78
N GLN A 367 8.43 -22.37 4.42
CA GLN A 367 8.19 -21.71 3.15
C GLN A 367 9.08 -20.48 2.98
N PHE A 368 9.01 -19.54 3.92
CA PHE A 368 9.74 -18.27 3.82
C PHE A 368 11.26 -18.45 3.95
N ALA A 369 11.73 -19.46 4.68
CA ALA A 369 13.16 -19.80 4.75
C ALA A 369 13.72 -20.38 3.44
N ASN A 370 12.89 -21.05 2.65
CA ASN A 370 13.29 -21.66 1.37
C ASN A 370 13.01 -20.77 0.15
N MET A 371 12.41 -19.60 0.37
CA MET A 371 12.07 -18.64 -0.68
C MET A 371 13.36 -18.04 -1.26
N ALA A 372 13.47 -17.99 -2.59
CA ALA A 372 14.64 -17.40 -3.23
C ALA A 372 14.71 -15.88 -2.97
N PHE A 373 15.89 -15.28 -3.02
CA PHE A 373 16.07 -13.83 -2.78
C PHE A 373 15.21 -12.93 -3.71
N ALA A 374 14.84 -13.42 -4.89
CA ALA A 374 13.97 -12.72 -5.85
C ALA A 374 12.48 -13.01 -5.67
N GLU A 375 12.12 -14.01 -4.85
CA GLU A 375 10.75 -14.34 -4.51
C GLU A 375 10.36 -13.52 -3.27
N MET A 376 9.26 -12.79 -3.35
CA MET A 376 8.69 -12.09 -2.21
C MET A 376 7.38 -12.78 -1.80
N PRO A 377 7.16 -13.00 -0.49
CA PRO A 377 5.92 -13.56 -0.01
C PRO A 377 4.77 -12.62 -0.33
N GLN A 378 3.63 -13.17 -0.73
CA GLN A 378 2.46 -12.34 -0.99
C GLN A 378 1.97 -11.74 0.33
N ILE A 379 1.42 -10.52 0.26
CA ILE A 379 0.95 -9.81 1.46
C ILE A 379 -0.12 -10.61 2.23
N GLN A 380 -0.93 -11.39 1.52
CA GLN A 380 -1.90 -12.32 2.09
C GLN A 380 -1.23 -13.42 2.92
N GLU A 381 -0.16 -14.05 2.41
CA GLU A 381 0.57 -15.10 3.15
C GLU A 381 1.27 -14.54 4.40
N LEU A 382 1.78 -13.30 4.31
CA LEU A 382 2.36 -12.62 5.46
C LEU A 382 1.32 -12.36 6.55
N LEU A 383 0.08 -12.02 6.16
CA LEU A 383 -1.04 -11.79 7.07
C LEU A 383 -1.51 -13.09 7.72
N GLU A 384 -1.67 -14.15 6.93
CA GLU A 384 -2.03 -15.50 7.43
C GLU A 384 -0.99 -16.01 8.43
N TYR A 385 0.31 -15.79 8.14
CA TYR A 385 1.37 -16.15 9.08
C TYR A 385 1.31 -15.34 10.37
N ALA A 386 1.01 -14.03 10.31
CA ALA A 386 0.82 -13.21 11.50
C ALA A 386 -0.34 -13.74 12.37
N GLN A 387 -1.47 -14.07 11.74
CA GLN A 387 -2.63 -14.65 12.41
C GLN A 387 -2.33 -16.02 13.02
N ALA A 388 -1.58 -16.87 12.32
CA ALA A 388 -1.17 -18.19 12.82
C ALA A 388 -0.25 -18.06 14.06
N LEU A 389 0.73 -17.15 14.04
CA LEU A 389 1.58 -16.84 15.20
C LEU A 389 0.77 -16.33 16.39
N GLU A 390 -0.24 -15.50 16.12
CA GLU A 390 -1.09 -14.99 17.18
C GLU A 390 -1.92 -16.10 17.83
N LYS A 391 -2.56 -16.94 17.00
CA LYS A 391 -3.41 -18.06 17.43
C LYS A 391 -2.62 -19.19 18.09
N SER A 392 -1.34 -19.35 17.74
CA SER A 392 -0.44 -20.29 18.42
C SER A 392 0.04 -19.79 19.79
N GLY A 393 -0.19 -18.51 20.12
CA GLY A 393 0.16 -17.89 21.39
C GLY A 393 1.49 -17.12 21.37
N ASP A 394 2.19 -17.04 20.23
CA ASP A 394 3.42 -16.26 20.08
C ASP A 394 3.11 -14.80 19.74
N ARG A 395 2.58 -14.07 20.73
CA ARG A 395 2.16 -12.66 20.58
C ARG A 395 3.28 -11.76 20.08
N SER A 396 4.51 -11.95 20.55
CA SER A 396 5.65 -11.10 20.16
C SER A 396 5.99 -11.29 18.68
N ALA A 397 6.03 -12.54 18.20
CA ALA A 397 6.28 -12.81 16.80
C ALA A 397 5.10 -12.32 15.92
N ALA A 398 3.86 -12.48 16.38
CA ALA A 398 2.68 -11.99 15.67
C ALA A 398 2.74 -10.48 15.44
N ILE A 399 3.05 -9.68 16.48
CA ILE A 399 3.21 -8.22 16.37
C ILE A 399 4.29 -7.85 15.36
N ALA A 400 5.46 -8.50 15.42
CA ALA A 400 6.55 -8.26 14.47
C ALA A 400 6.13 -8.58 13.03
N GLN A 401 5.33 -9.63 12.85
CA GLN A 401 4.84 -10.07 11.56
C GLN A 401 3.73 -9.15 11.01
N TYR A 402 2.79 -8.68 11.82
CA TYR A 402 1.82 -7.65 11.41
C TYR A 402 2.51 -6.35 10.96
N ARG A 403 3.57 -5.93 11.66
CA ARG A 403 4.42 -4.80 11.22
C ARG A 403 5.08 -5.09 9.87
N GLN A 404 5.44 -6.35 9.58
CA GLN A 404 5.98 -6.73 8.29
C GLN A 404 4.93 -6.65 7.17
N VAL A 405 3.69 -7.10 7.42
CA VAL A 405 2.57 -6.92 6.47
C VAL A 405 2.41 -5.45 6.10
N MET A 406 2.42 -4.57 7.10
CA MET A 406 2.30 -3.12 6.89
C MET A 406 3.45 -2.52 6.08
N ARG A 407 4.69 -3.00 6.29
CA ARG A 407 5.84 -2.58 5.47
C ARG A 407 5.71 -3.04 4.03
N THR A 408 5.22 -4.26 3.81
CA THR A 408 5.00 -4.81 2.47
C THR A 408 3.86 -4.09 1.74
N ASP A 409 2.83 -3.65 2.46
CA ASP A 409 1.74 -2.83 1.88
C ASP A 409 2.25 -1.52 1.29
N GLN A 410 3.35 -0.96 1.82
CA GLN A 410 3.92 0.32 1.39
C GLN A 410 2.93 1.50 1.41
N GLY A 411 1.83 1.39 2.16
CA GLY A 411 0.78 2.41 2.19
C GLY A 411 -0.22 2.32 1.04
N ASN A 412 -0.22 1.22 0.27
CA ASN A 412 -1.18 0.94 -0.80
C ASN A 412 -2.61 0.74 -0.27
N ARG A 413 -2.80 0.66 1.05
CA ARG A 413 -4.11 0.49 1.69
C ARG A 413 -4.86 -0.73 1.18
N THR A 414 -4.12 -1.79 0.85
CA THR A 414 -4.72 -3.09 0.56
C THR A 414 -5.56 -3.54 1.76
N LEU A 415 -6.55 -4.40 1.51
CA LEU A 415 -7.37 -4.97 2.60
C LEU A 415 -6.48 -5.64 3.65
N GLN A 416 -5.43 -6.35 3.23
CA GLN A 416 -4.50 -7.03 4.13
C GLN A 416 -3.71 -6.06 4.99
N GLY A 417 -3.27 -4.94 4.41
CA GLY A 417 -2.63 -3.86 5.15
C GLY A 417 -3.55 -3.26 6.22
N GLN A 418 -4.82 -3.01 5.87
CA GLN A 418 -5.82 -2.49 6.81
C GLN A 418 -6.08 -3.49 7.95
N GLN A 419 -6.33 -4.77 7.63
CA GLN A 419 -6.52 -5.83 8.63
C GLN A 419 -5.32 -5.98 9.57
N ALA A 420 -4.10 -5.90 9.04
CA ALA A 420 -2.90 -5.93 9.87
C ALA A 420 -2.80 -4.70 10.78
N SER A 421 -3.17 -3.52 10.29
CA SER A 421 -3.17 -2.28 11.06
C SER A 421 -4.15 -2.36 12.24
N GLU A 422 -5.40 -2.74 11.96
CA GLU A 422 -6.45 -2.90 12.97
C GLU A 422 -6.03 -3.91 14.04
N ARG A 423 -5.53 -5.08 13.61
CA ARG A 423 -5.14 -6.11 14.57
C ARG A 423 -3.93 -5.72 15.41
N LEU A 424 -2.99 -4.97 14.83
CA LEU A 424 -1.82 -4.45 15.55
C LEU A 424 -2.23 -3.45 16.65
N ILE A 425 -3.20 -2.59 16.38
CA ILE A 425 -3.77 -1.65 17.36
C ILE A 425 -4.38 -2.42 18.54
N GLU A 426 -5.14 -3.48 18.26
CA GLU A 426 -5.74 -4.31 19.31
C GLU A 426 -4.69 -5.09 20.13
N LEU A 427 -3.65 -5.61 19.48
CA LEU A 427 -2.63 -6.45 20.12
C LEU A 427 -1.62 -5.67 20.95
N VAL A 428 -1.31 -4.43 20.60
CA VAL A 428 -0.35 -3.61 21.35
C VAL A 428 -1.09 -2.72 22.36
N GLY A 429 -2.40 -2.53 22.19
CA GLY A 429 -3.12 -1.46 22.85
C GLY A 429 -2.71 -0.11 22.26
N VAL A 430 -3.32 0.98 22.73
CA VAL A 430 -2.98 2.34 22.28
C VAL A 430 -1.56 2.74 22.73
N ASP A 431 -0.95 1.98 23.66
CA ASP A 431 0.40 2.21 24.20
C ASP A 431 1.47 1.52 23.34
N TRP A 432 2.03 2.28 22.39
CA TRP A 432 3.23 1.93 21.63
C TRP A 432 4.52 2.07 22.47
N HIS A 433 4.59 1.36 23.59
CA HIS A 433 5.78 1.25 24.41
C HIS A 433 6.10 -0.23 24.64
N GLU A 434 6.66 -0.91 23.63
CA GLU A 434 7.55 -2.09 23.74
C GLU A 434 8.03 -2.64 22.38
#